data_AF-A0A133UJ49-F1
#
_entry.id   AF-A0A133UJ49-F1
#
_cell.length_a   1.000
_cell.length_b   1.000
_cell.length_c   1.000
_cell.angle_alpha   90.00
_cell.angle_beta   90.00
_cell.angle_gamma   90.00
#
_symmetry.space_group_name_H-M   'P 1'
#
loop_
_entity.id
_entity.type
_entity.pdbx_description
1 polymer ?
#
loop_
_entity_poly.entity_id
_entity_poly.type
_entity_poly.pdbx_seq_one_letter_code
_entity_poly.pdbx_strand_id
1 'polypeptide(L)'
;MEEEGRFLQAKEEYESEALLKNLSDKAEALGMIQGKILVLEKLYKKFRKGYGETLKRSVEEHEDEMSIRFKGRLDLELRGKEIVVCDTNVWVHKLFNGIDEFSEGNPEIAKQFDMLSGEGNRLLMTETVRGELERLVPGLIKDEELGDGSKKTVRTRLERYVEKYAPKGLVKGSLLNPEHVDRVRKFYQNHPFKLKRITEEKIERNPGRRNELLLKRVGSASLTRERGSEGVLGNPMPEENDIRILAECLKLNGLSISGVSKISILSDDSDFKEFSKEIGEEFNIGVHKPTS
;
A
#
# COMPACT_ATOMS: atom_id res chain seq x y z
N MET A 1 3.73 29.32 2.94
CA MET A 1 4.44 28.53 3.98
C MET A 1 4.34 29.16 5.37
N GLU A 2 4.72 30.42 5.60
CA GLU A 2 4.55 31.04 6.94
C GLU A 2 3.08 31.17 7.39
N GLU A 3 2.17 31.51 6.47
CA GLU A 3 0.74 31.62 6.79
C GLU A 3 0.08 30.28 7.12
N GLU A 4 0.51 29.21 6.46
CA GLU A 4 0.03 27.85 6.70
C GLU A 4 0.51 27.30 8.06
N GLY A 5 1.75 27.59 8.45
CA GLY A 5 2.27 27.28 9.78
C GLY A 5 1.51 28.01 10.89
N ARG A 6 1.27 29.32 10.72
CA ARG A 6 0.47 30.12 11.67
C ARG A 6 -0.98 29.63 11.77
N PHE A 7 -1.55 29.18 10.64
CA PHE A 7 -2.89 28.63 10.59
C PHE A 7 -3.01 27.32 11.38
N LEU A 8 -2.09 26.38 11.16
CA LEU A 8 -2.09 25.10 11.88
C LEU A 8 -1.89 25.30 13.38
N GLN A 9 -1.02 26.24 13.77
CA GLN A 9 -0.84 26.63 15.17
C GLN A 9 -2.13 27.21 15.78
N ALA A 10 -2.80 28.13 15.08
CA ALA A 10 -4.06 28.70 15.55
C ALA A 10 -5.17 27.64 15.71
N LYS A 11 -5.23 26.64 14.81
CA LYS A 11 -6.17 25.52 14.93
C LYS A 11 -5.94 24.74 16.23
N GLU A 12 -4.68 24.48 16.60
CA GLU A 12 -4.36 23.75 17.82
C GLU A 12 -4.65 24.58 19.09
N GLU A 13 -4.31 25.88 19.09
CA GLU A 13 -4.52 26.77 20.23
C GLU A 13 -5.98 27.14 20.48
N TYR A 14 -6.80 27.23 19.43
CA TYR A 14 -8.18 27.67 19.56
C TYR A 14 -9.09 26.56 20.09
N GLU A 15 -9.69 26.85 21.24
CA GLU A 15 -10.61 25.96 21.92
C GLU A 15 -12.08 26.42 21.83
N SER A 16 -12.33 27.65 21.39
CA SER A 16 -13.68 28.21 21.23
C SER A 16 -14.29 27.85 19.87
N GLU A 17 -15.57 27.45 19.86
CA GLU A 17 -16.33 27.15 18.65
C GLU A 17 -16.35 28.35 17.67
N ALA A 18 -16.57 29.56 18.19
CA ALA A 18 -16.61 30.77 17.37
C ALA A 18 -15.25 31.11 16.73
N LEU A 19 -14.16 30.92 17.46
CA LEU A 19 -12.80 31.16 16.94
C LEU A 19 -12.44 30.14 15.86
N LEU A 20 -12.77 28.87 16.08
CA LEU A 20 -12.56 27.82 15.09
C LEU A 20 -13.43 28.03 13.85
N LYS A 21 -14.69 28.47 14.01
CA LYS A 21 -15.55 28.80 12.86
C LYS A 21 -14.96 29.96 12.02
N ASN A 22 -14.57 31.06 12.67
CA ASN A 22 -13.92 32.17 11.98
C ASN A 22 -12.62 31.75 11.29
N LEU A 23 -11.87 30.82 11.90
CA LEU A 23 -10.65 30.27 11.30
C LEU A 23 -10.97 29.43 10.05
N SER A 24 -12.04 28.62 10.07
CA SER A 24 -12.53 27.88 8.90
C SER A 24 -12.92 28.81 7.76
N ASP A 25 -13.72 29.84 8.05
CA ASP A 25 -14.18 30.82 7.05
C ASP A 25 -13.00 31.59 6.44
N LYS A 26 -12.00 31.94 7.27
CA LYS A 26 -10.76 32.57 6.80
C LYS A 26 -9.95 31.62 5.92
N ALA A 27 -9.85 30.34 6.26
CA ALA A 27 -9.15 29.34 5.46
C ALA A 27 -9.74 29.25 4.06
N GLU A 28 -11.08 29.20 3.99
CA GLU A 28 -11.82 29.17 2.73
C GLU A 28 -11.58 30.42 1.89
N ALA A 29 -11.67 31.61 2.48
CA ALA A 29 -11.41 32.87 1.78
C ALA A 29 -9.97 32.97 1.23
N LEU A 30 -9.02 32.27 1.83
CA LEU A 30 -7.62 32.21 1.39
C LEU A 30 -7.32 31.03 0.45
N GLY A 31 -8.32 30.21 0.09
CA GLY A 31 -8.12 29.01 -0.73
C GLY A 31 -7.36 27.88 -0.01
N MET A 32 -7.27 27.92 1.33
CA MET A 32 -6.59 26.92 2.15
C MET A 32 -7.52 25.76 2.49
N ILE A 33 -7.93 24.99 1.47
CA ILE A 33 -8.95 23.94 1.59
C ILE A 33 -8.58 22.87 2.62
N GLN A 34 -7.34 22.37 2.61
CA GLN A 34 -6.90 21.39 3.61
C GLN A 34 -6.94 21.97 5.04
N GLY A 35 -6.63 23.25 5.18
CA GLY A 35 -6.75 23.99 6.44
C GLY A 35 -8.20 24.09 6.91
N LYS A 36 -9.12 24.49 6.02
CA LYS A 36 -10.57 24.52 6.27
C LYS A 36 -11.06 23.16 6.80
N ILE A 37 -10.72 22.08 6.09
CA ILE A 37 -11.18 20.73 6.45
C ILE A 37 -10.61 20.27 7.79
N LEU A 38 -9.35 20.57 8.09
CA LEU A 38 -8.74 20.27 9.40
C LEU A 38 -9.45 20.99 10.55
N VAL A 39 -9.86 22.25 10.34
CA VAL A 39 -10.61 23.01 11.34
C VAL A 39 -12.02 22.42 11.52
N LEU A 40 -12.70 22.09 10.42
CA LEU A 40 -14.01 21.44 10.44
C LEU A 40 -13.96 20.07 11.14
N GLU A 41 -12.88 19.30 10.95
CA GLU A 41 -12.62 18.06 11.67
C GLU A 41 -12.50 18.30 13.18
N LYS A 42 -11.75 19.31 13.61
CA LYS A 42 -11.64 19.69 15.04
C LYS A 42 -12.99 20.11 15.61
N LEU A 43 -13.75 20.94 14.88
CA LEU A 43 -15.10 21.36 15.25
C LEU A 43 -16.05 20.17 15.40
N TYR A 44 -16.03 19.23 14.45
CA TYR A 44 -16.81 18.01 14.50
C TYR A 44 -16.46 17.15 15.72
N LYS A 45 -15.18 16.86 15.94
CA LYS A 45 -14.72 16.04 17.08
C LYS A 45 -15.11 16.66 18.41
N LYS A 46 -15.01 17.99 18.54
CA LYS A 46 -15.18 18.70 19.81
C LYS A 46 -16.63 19.07 20.13
N PHE A 47 -17.39 19.55 19.13
CA PHE A 47 -18.72 20.13 19.36
C PHE A 47 -19.86 19.32 18.76
N ARG A 48 -19.58 18.43 17.79
CA ARG A 48 -20.51 17.49 17.11
C ARG A 48 -21.72 18.11 16.37
N LYS A 49 -22.26 19.24 16.80
CA LYS A 49 -23.49 19.88 16.29
C LYS A 49 -23.38 20.29 14.82
N GLY A 50 -23.97 19.53 13.90
CA GLY A 50 -24.08 19.88 12.47
C GLY A 50 -22.77 19.87 11.67
N TYR A 51 -21.61 19.94 12.34
CA TYR A 51 -20.30 19.96 11.69
C TYR A 51 -19.96 18.69 10.93
N GLY A 52 -20.55 17.55 11.26
CA GLY A 52 -20.34 16.31 10.51
C GLY A 52 -20.83 16.42 9.06
N GLU A 53 -22.01 16.99 8.84
CA GLU A 53 -22.56 17.21 7.50
C GLU A 53 -21.78 18.29 6.74
N THR A 54 -21.40 19.38 7.42
CA THR A 54 -20.58 20.45 6.82
C THR A 54 -19.21 19.94 6.40
N LEU A 55 -18.56 19.16 7.26
CA LEU A 55 -17.28 18.53 6.98
C LEU A 55 -17.39 17.56 5.80
N LYS A 56 -18.40 16.67 5.82
CA LYS A 56 -18.63 15.73 4.73
C LYS A 56 -18.85 16.45 3.40
N ARG A 57 -19.71 17.47 3.37
CA ARG A 57 -19.96 18.28 2.17
C ARG A 57 -18.70 18.96 1.67
N SER A 58 -17.93 19.59 2.57
CA SER A 58 -16.68 20.25 2.19
C SER A 58 -15.65 19.25 1.64
N VAL A 59 -15.64 18.02 2.13
CA VAL A 59 -14.76 16.96 1.61
C VAL A 59 -15.20 16.51 0.21
N GLU A 60 -16.51 16.38 -0.01
CA GLU A 60 -17.09 16.02 -1.32
C GLU A 60 -16.89 17.14 -2.36
N GLU A 61 -17.06 18.40 -1.98
CA GLU A 61 -16.89 19.58 -2.86
C GLU A 61 -15.45 19.76 -3.34
N HIS A 62 -14.47 19.42 -2.49
CA HIS A 62 -13.06 19.63 -2.75
C HIS A 62 -12.26 18.33 -2.87
N GLU A 63 -12.93 17.25 -3.30
CA GLU A 63 -12.33 15.92 -3.31
C GLU A 63 -11.06 15.85 -4.17
N ASP A 64 -11.05 16.56 -5.30
CA ASP A 64 -9.95 16.62 -6.26
C ASP A 64 -8.74 17.45 -5.78
N GLU A 65 -8.89 18.18 -4.67
CA GLU A 65 -7.82 18.99 -4.08
C GLU A 65 -7.10 18.27 -2.92
N MET A 66 -7.62 17.11 -2.50
CA MET A 66 -7.11 16.35 -1.38
C MET A 66 -6.49 15.03 -1.81
N SER A 67 -5.29 14.77 -1.27
CA SER A 67 -4.66 13.47 -1.44
C SER A 67 -5.49 12.35 -0.81
N ILE A 68 -5.38 11.13 -1.35
CA ILE A 68 -5.99 9.94 -0.77
C ILE A 68 -5.55 9.77 0.69
N ARG A 69 -4.28 10.03 1.01
CA ARG A 69 -3.75 9.99 2.38
C ARG A 69 -4.52 10.94 3.30
N PHE A 70 -4.81 12.14 2.84
CA PHE A 70 -5.56 13.13 3.59
C PHE A 70 -7.01 12.68 3.77
N LYS A 71 -7.66 12.15 2.73
CA LYS A 71 -9.05 11.68 2.80
C LYS A 71 -9.21 10.49 3.74
N GLY A 72 -8.33 9.49 3.63
CA GLY A 72 -8.41 8.27 4.44
C GLY A 72 -8.16 8.45 5.93
N ARG A 73 -7.59 9.60 6.36
CA ARG A 73 -7.41 9.90 7.80
C ARG A 73 -8.65 10.53 8.43
N LEU A 74 -9.57 11.02 7.61
CA LEU A 74 -10.80 11.60 8.09
C LEU A 74 -11.70 10.45 8.51
N ASP A 75 -12.07 10.41 9.80
CA ASP A 75 -13.03 9.46 10.36
C ASP A 75 -14.45 9.82 9.93
N LEU A 76 -14.67 9.73 8.63
CA LEU A 76 -15.90 10.02 7.94
C LEU A 76 -16.22 8.76 7.15
N GLU A 77 -17.44 8.26 7.26
CA GLU A 77 -17.98 7.20 6.40
C GLU A 77 -18.16 7.75 4.96
N LEU A 78 -17.06 8.18 4.36
CA LEU A 78 -17.00 8.61 2.97
C LEU A 78 -17.19 7.36 2.13
N ARG A 79 -18.11 7.43 1.17
CA ARG A 79 -18.40 6.36 0.20
C ARG A 79 -17.29 6.23 -0.85
N GLY A 80 -16.04 6.44 -0.47
CA GLY A 80 -14.89 6.35 -1.35
C GLY A 80 -14.53 4.90 -1.61
N LYS A 81 -14.21 4.61 -2.87
CA LYS A 81 -13.64 3.34 -3.30
C LYS A 81 -12.20 3.22 -2.81
N GLU A 82 -11.72 1.98 -2.76
CA GLU A 82 -10.33 1.68 -2.47
C GLU A 82 -9.56 1.37 -3.77
N ILE A 83 -8.30 1.81 -3.83
CA ILE A 83 -7.33 1.22 -4.76
C ILE A 83 -6.57 0.14 -4.01
N VAL A 84 -6.61 -1.08 -4.54
CA VAL A 84 -5.95 -2.25 -3.96
C VAL A 84 -4.78 -2.62 -4.87
N VAL A 85 -3.56 -2.43 -4.39
CA VAL A 85 -2.35 -2.87 -5.07
C VAL A 85 -2.12 -4.35 -4.75
N CYS A 86 -2.12 -5.19 -5.78
CA CYS A 86 -1.93 -6.63 -5.60
C CYS A 86 -0.46 -6.99 -5.84
N ASP A 87 0.13 -7.66 -4.86
CA ASP A 87 1.49 -8.21 -4.89
C ASP A 87 1.63 -9.34 -5.93
N THR A 88 2.86 -9.65 -6.32
CA THR A 88 3.21 -10.68 -7.32
C THR A 88 2.62 -12.04 -6.96
N ASN A 89 2.69 -12.48 -5.70
CA ASN A 89 2.13 -13.76 -5.26
C ASN A 89 0.62 -13.86 -5.53
N VAL A 90 -0.14 -12.81 -5.28
CA VAL A 90 -1.59 -12.73 -5.55
C VAL A 90 -1.86 -12.97 -7.03
N TRP A 91 -1.10 -12.32 -7.90
CA TRP A 91 -1.26 -12.51 -9.34
C TRP A 91 -0.88 -13.91 -9.79
N VAL A 92 0.20 -14.49 -9.24
CA VAL A 92 0.55 -15.90 -9.50
C VAL A 92 -0.63 -16.80 -9.13
N HIS A 93 -1.14 -16.73 -7.89
CA HIS A 93 -2.30 -17.53 -7.49
C HIS A 93 -3.52 -17.27 -8.39
N LYS A 94 -3.74 -16.02 -8.81
CA LYS A 94 -4.87 -15.68 -9.69
C LYS A 94 -4.71 -16.19 -11.12
N LEU A 95 -3.49 -16.24 -11.64
CA LEU A 95 -3.17 -16.76 -12.98
C LEU A 95 -3.36 -18.27 -13.03
N PHE A 96 -2.94 -18.98 -11.99
CA PHE A 96 -3.01 -20.43 -11.90
C PHE A 96 -4.31 -20.96 -11.26
N ASN A 97 -5.20 -20.09 -10.78
CA ASN A 97 -6.46 -20.50 -10.15
C ASN A 97 -7.28 -21.46 -11.04
N GLY A 98 -7.66 -22.61 -10.50
CA GLY A 98 -8.40 -23.67 -11.22
C GLY A 98 -7.57 -24.45 -12.24
N ILE A 99 -6.24 -24.44 -12.11
CA ILE A 99 -5.33 -25.35 -12.81
C ILE A 99 -4.89 -26.39 -11.79
N ASP A 100 -5.39 -27.61 -11.90
CA ASP A 100 -5.17 -28.68 -10.91
C ASP A 100 -3.71 -29.12 -10.84
N GLU A 101 -2.96 -28.95 -11.94
CA GLU A 101 -1.54 -29.29 -12.02
C GLU A 101 -0.63 -28.32 -11.24
N PHE A 102 -1.15 -27.16 -10.79
CA PHE A 102 -0.37 -26.19 -10.04
C PHE A 102 -0.53 -26.38 -8.53
N SER A 103 0.47 -27.00 -7.91
CA SER A 103 0.40 -27.44 -6.50
C SER A 103 0.58 -26.33 -5.46
N GLU A 104 1.19 -25.19 -5.82
CA GLU A 104 1.45 -24.07 -4.92
C GLU A 104 0.31 -23.02 -4.88
N GLY A 105 -0.90 -23.40 -5.29
CA GLY A 105 -2.06 -22.52 -5.28
C GLY A 105 -2.50 -22.13 -3.87
N ASN A 106 -2.87 -20.86 -3.68
CA ASN A 106 -3.58 -20.36 -2.51
C ASN A 106 -4.98 -19.86 -2.95
N PRO A 107 -6.02 -20.74 -2.94
CA PRO A 107 -7.36 -20.41 -3.39
C PRO A 107 -8.01 -19.27 -2.59
N GLU A 108 -7.68 -19.13 -1.30
CA GLU A 108 -8.20 -18.08 -0.42
C GLU A 108 -7.78 -16.69 -0.91
N ILE A 109 -6.52 -16.53 -1.32
CA ILE A 109 -6.02 -15.29 -1.93
C ILE A 109 -6.74 -14.98 -3.26
N ALA A 110 -6.94 -16.00 -4.10
CA ALA A 110 -7.65 -15.82 -5.37
C ALA A 110 -9.14 -15.46 -5.18
N LYS A 111 -9.78 -15.99 -4.13
CA LYS A 111 -11.15 -15.66 -3.73
C LYS A 111 -11.24 -14.24 -3.16
N GLN A 112 -10.28 -13.85 -2.32
CA GLN A 112 -10.22 -12.50 -1.77
C GLN A 112 -10.03 -11.46 -2.88
N PHE A 113 -9.19 -11.76 -3.88
CA PHE A 113 -9.05 -10.92 -5.07
C PHE A 113 -10.41 -10.71 -5.77
N ASP A 114 -11.19 -11.79 -5.99
CA ASP A 114 -12.50 -11.68 -6.65
C ASP A 114 -13.51 -10.90 -5.82
N MET A 115 -13.52 -11.11 -4.50
CA MET A 115 -14.38 -10.36 -3.56
C MET A 115 -14.09 -8.86 -3.64
N LEU A 116 -12.82 -8.46 -3.49
CA LEU A 116 -12.41 -7.06 -3.58
C LEU A 116 -12.72 -6.46 -4.95
N SER A 117 -12.57 -7.24 -6.03
CA SER A 117 -12.98 -6.81 -7.38
C SER A 117 -14.49 -6.58 -7.49
N GLY A 118 -15.31 -7.37 -6.79
CA GLY A 118 -16.76 -7.34 -6.83
C GLY A 118 -17.37 -6.17 -6.04
N GLU A 119 -16.68 -5.69 -5.00
CA GLU A 119 -17.08 -4.53 -4.19
C GLU A 119 -16.94 -3.19 -4.92
N GLY A 120 -16.46 -3.19 -6.16
CA GLY A 120 -16.24 -1.99 -6.96
C GLY A 120 -14.92 -1.27 -6.65
N ASN A 121 -14.02 -1.90 -5.90
CA ASN A 121 -12.65 -1.43 -5.68
C ASN A 121 -11.84 -1.51 -6.97
N ARG A 122 -10.81 -0.67 -7.08
CA ARG A 122 -9.89 -0.67 -8.21
C ARG A 122 -8.65 -1.50 -7.86
N LEU A 123 -8.62 -2.74 -8.34
CA LEU A 123 -7.42 -3.59 -8.25
C LEU A 123 -6.36 -3.11 -9.24
N LEU A 124 -5.10 -3.14 -8.83
CA LEU A 124 -3.98 -2.58 -9.58
C LEU A 124 -2.76 -3.52 -9.58
N MET A 125 -2.19 -3.71 -10.76
CA MET A 125 -0.89 -4.35 -10.99
C MET A 125 0.12 -3.24 -11.31
N THR A 126 1.12 -3.04 -10.44
CA THR A 126 2.13 -2.00 -10.65
C THR A 126 3.16 -2.42 -11.71
N GLU A 127 3.99 -1.47 -12.15
CA GLU A 127 5.09 -1.74 -13.08
C GLU A 127 6.11 -2.72 -12.47
N THR A 128 6.38 -2.58 -11.17
CA THR A 128 7.25 -3.50 -10.42
C THR A 128 6.72 -4.94 -10.48
N VAL A 129 5.45 -5.12 -10.11
CA VAL A 129 4.78 -6.43 -10.10
C VAL A 129 4.70 -7.01 -11.50
N ARG A 130 4.34 -6.19 -12.50
CA ARG A 130 4.29 -6.63 -13.90
C ARG A 130 5.64 -7.16 -14.38
N GLY A 131 6.72 -6.39 -14.17
CA GLY A 131 8.06 -6.78 -14.61
C GLY A 131 8.54 -8.06 -13.93
N GLU A 132 8.14 -8.26 -12.68
CA GLU A 132 8.42 -9.52 -11.98
C GLU A 132 7.62 -10.69 -12.56
N LEU A 133 6.32 -10.54 -12.79
CA LEU A 133 5.47 -11.58 -13.36
C LEU A 133 5.95 -12.01 -14.76
N GLU A 134 6.29 -11.06 -15.63
CA GLU A 134 6.81 -11.34 -16.98
C GLU A 134 8.11 -12.16 -16.93
N ARG A 135 8.89 -12.07 -15.84
CA ARG A 135 10.10 -12.87 -15.61
C ARG A 135 9.81 -14.23 -14.96
N LEU A 136 8.95 -14.26 -13.93
CA LEU A 136 8.70 -15.46 -13.12
C LEU A 136 7.79 -16.47 -13.83
N VAL A 137 6.68 -16.00 -14.42
CA VAL A 137 5.64 -16.88 -14.98
C VAL A 137 6.18 -17.82 -16.08
N PRO A 138 7.06 -17.39 -17.01
CA PRO A 138 7.64 -18.30 -17.98
C PRO A 138 8.48 -19.42 -17.35
N GLY A 139 9.13 -19.16 -16.21
CA GLY A 139 9.87 -20.17 -15.44
C GLY A 139 8.91 -21.17 -14.80
N LEU A 140 7.91 -20.67 -14.07
CA LEU A 140 6.87 -21.51 -13.45
C LEU A 140 6.17 -22.41 -14.48
N ILE A 141 5.83 -21.88 -15.65
CA ILE A 141 5.22 -22.66 -16.75
C ILE A 141 6.12 -23.80 -17.26
N LYS A 142 7.45 -23.65 -17.17
CA LYS A 142 8.42 -24.65 -17.62
C LYS A 142 8.74 -25.68 -16.54
N ASP A 143 8.86 -25.23 -15.30
CA ASP A 143 9.26 -26.05 -14.16
C ASP A 143 8.11 -26.92 -13.68
N GLU A 144 6.87 -26.42 -13.75
CA GLU A 144 5.67 -27.20 -13.52
C GLU A 144 5.38 -28.11 -14.72
N GLU A 145 5.05 -29.38 -14.49
CA GLU A 145 4.66 -30.36 -15.52
C GLU A 145 3.27 -30.08 -16.12
N LEU A 146 2.95 -28.82 -16.40
CA LEU A 146 1.65 -28.39 -16.89
C LEU A 146 1.42 -28.92 -18.31
N GLY A 147 0.19 -29.37 -18.58
CA GLY A 147 -0.25 -29.67 -19.94
C GLY A 147 -0.27 -28.41 -20.82
N ASP A 148 -0.10 -28.58 -22.14
CA ASP A 148 -0.04 -27.45 -23.09
C ASP A 148 -1.29 -26.54 -23.03
N GLY A 149 -2.46 -27.13 -22.74
CA GLY A 149 -3.71 -26.38 -22.52
C GLY A 149 -3.64 -25.45 -21.32
N SER A 150 -3.12 -25.93 -20.19
CA SER A 150 -2.90 -25.16 -18.96
C SER A 150 -1.87 -24.06 -19.18
N LYS A 151 -0.74 -24.37 -19.86
CA LYS A 151 0.28 -23.38 -20.24
C LYS A 151 -0.30 -22.25 -21.10
N LYS A 152 -1.10 -22.59 -22.11
CA LYS A 152 -1.79 -21.61 -22.97
C LYS A 152 -2.77 -20.74 -22.17
N THR A 153 -3.51 -21.35 -21.24
CA THR A 153 -4.44 -20.66 -20.37
C THR A 153 -3.75 -19.62 -19.49
N VAL A 154 -2.63 -19.97 -18.84
CA VAL A 154 -1.86 -19.05 -18.00
C VAL A 154 -1.35 -17.86 -18.81
N ARG A 155 -0.75 -18.09 -19.98
CA ARG A 155 -0.25 -17.00 -20.86
C ARG A 155 -1.37 -16.05 -21.28
N THR A 156 -2.51 -16.60 -21.70
CA THR A 156 -3.67 -15.80 -22.10
C THR A 156 -4.22 -14.97 -20.93
N ARG A 157 -4.24 -15.54 -19.72
CA ARG A 157 -4.65 -14.80 -18.51
C ARG A 157 -3.66 -13.69 -18.18
N LEU A 158 -2.36 -13.93 -18.31
CA LEU A 158 -1.31 -12.95 -18.05
C LEU A 158 -1.46 -11.72 -18.96
N GLU A 159 -1.54 -11.93 -20.27
CA GLU A 159 -1.71 -10.84 -21.25
C GLU A 159 -2.94 -9.99 -20.93
N ARG A 160 -4.08 -10.65 -20.66
CA ARG A 160 -5.32 -9.98 -20.28
C ARG A 160 -5.21 -9.20 -18.97
N TYR A 161 -4.57 -9.76 -17.95
CA TYR A 161 -4.46 -9.13 -16.63
C TYR A 161 -3.50 -7.94 -16.64
N VAL A 162 -2.37 -8.07 -17.34
CA VAL A 162 -1.42 -6.96 -17.53
C VAL A 162 -2.11 -5.76 -18.18
N GLU A 163 -2.98 -6.00 -19.18
CA GLU A 163 -3.72 -4.91 -19.80
C GLU A 163 -4.81 -4.33 -18.89
N LYS A 164 -5.63 -5.21 -18.29
CA LYS A 164 -6.81 -4.80 -17.50
C LYS A 164 -6.45 -4.06 -16.22
N TYR A 165 -5.40 -4.48 -15.52
CA TYR A 165 -5.07 -4.02 -14.17
C TYR A 165 -3.89 -3.03 -14.13
N ALA A 166 -3.36 -2.63 -15.28
CA ALA A 166 -2.32 -1.61 -15.34
C ALA A 166 -2.78 -0.28 -14.70
N PRO A 167 -1.84 0.54 -14.17
CA PRO A 167 -2.13 1.84 -13.56
C PRO A 167 -2.50 2.93 -14.59
N LYS A 168 -2.97 2.54 -15.79
CA LYS A 168 -3.31 3.45 -16.89
C LYS A 168 -4.31 4.51 -16.42
N GLY A 169 -4.01 5.77 -16.73
CA GLY A 169 -4.86 6.91 -16.41
C GLY A 169 -4.84 7.37 -14.95
N LEU A 170 -4.09 6.71 -14.05
CA LEU A 170 -3.94 7.18 -12.66
C LEU A 170 -2.76 8.13 -12.48
N VAL A 171 -1.62 7.82 -13.10
CA VAL A 171 -0.38 8.58 -12.89
C VAL A 171 0.32 8.81 -14.22
N LYS A 172 0.87 10.02 -14.39
CA LYS A 172 1.81 10.31 -15.48
C LYS A 172 3.22 9.93 -15.01
N GLY A 173 3.84 8.96 -15.68
CA GLY A 173 5.19 8.47 -15.36
C GLY A 173 5.22 7.32 -14.34
N SER A 174 6.43 6.82 -14.05
CA SER A 174 6.61 5.62 -13.23
C SER A 174 6.08 5.83 -11.80
N LEU A 175 5.47 4.80 -11.22
CA LEU A 175 5.02 4.85 -9.83
C LEU A 175 6.18 4.84 -8.83
N LEU A 176 7.36 4.39 -9.25
CA LEU A 176 8.52 4.28 -8.38
C LEU A 176 9.20 5.64 -8.19
N ASN A 177 9.30 6.09 -6.94
CA ASN A 177 10.02 7.30 -6.56
C ASN A 177 11.15 6.92 -5.58
N PRO A 178 12.44 7.24 -5.87
CA PRO A 178 13.55 6.98 -4.96
C PRO A 178 13.34 7.50 -3.53
N GLU A 179 12.74 8.68 -3.36
CA GLU A 179 12.48 9.25 -2.03
C GLU A 179 11.49 8.40 -1.22
N HIS A 180 10.49 7.82 -1.89
CA HIS A 180 9.54 6.91 -1.25
C HIS A 180 10.19 5.57 -0.91
N VAL A 181 11.07 5.04 -1.78
CA VAL A 181 11.85 3.83 -1.51
C VAL A 181 12.72 4.03 -0.27
N ASP A 182 13.42 5.16 -0.17
CA ASP A 182 14.25 5.49 1.00
C ASP A 182 13.42 5.65 2.27
N ARG A 183 12.23 6.25 2.16
CA ARG A 183 11.30 6.36 3.30
C ARG A 183 10.83 4.99 3.78
N VAL A 184 10.48 4.07 2.88
CA VAL A 184 10.09 2.70 3.22
C VAL A 184 11.26 1.94 3.84
N ARG A 185 12.47 2.11 3.31
CA ARG A 185 13.68 1.49 3.89
C ARG A 185 13.90 1.95 5.32
N LYS A 186 13.83 3.26 5.58
CA LYS A 186 13.94 3.83 6.93
C LYS A 186 12.87 3.29 7.87
N PHE A 187 11.63 3.15 7.39
CA PHE A 187 10.55 2.52 8.16
C PHE A 187 10.94 1.12 8.63
N TYR A 188 11.35 0.23 7.73
CA TYR A 188 11.75 -1.14 8.11
C TYR A 188 13.00 -1.17 8.99
N GLN A 189 13.97 -0.28 8.76
CA GLN A 189 15.16 -0.13 9.60
C GLN A 189 14.83 0.23 11.06
N ASN A 190 13.69 0.86 11.33
CA ASN A 190 13.23 1.15 12.69
C ASN A 190 12.62 -0.08 13.40
N HIS A 191 12.46 -1.21 12.71
CA HIS A 191 11.85 -2.43 13.24
C HIS A 191 12.74 -3.69 13.06
N PRO A 192 14.04 -3.65 13.44
CA PRO A 192 14.98 -4.73 13.14
C PRO A 192 14.63 -6.05 13.84
N PHE A 193 14.11 -5.99 15.06
CA PHE A 193 13.72 -7.18 15.83
C PHE A 193 12.55 -7.93 15.18
N LYS A 194 11.59 -7.19 14.63
CA LYS A 194 10.41 -7.77 13.99
C LYS A 194 10.81 -8.46 12.68
N LEU A 195 11.67 -7.82 11.88
CA LEU A 195 12.22 -8.41 10.65
C LEU A 195 13.09 -9.63 10.93
N LYS A 196 13.88 -9.61 12.00
CA LYS A 196 14.65 -10.77 12.46
C LYS A 196 13.72 -11.94 12.80
N ARG A 197 12.69 -11.71 13.63
CA ARG A 197 11.71 -12.75 13.98
C ARG A 197 11.04 -13.35 12.75
N ILE A 198 10.54 -12.51 11.83
CA ILE A 198 9.89 -13.00 10.58
C ILE A 198 10.88 -13.83 9.75
N THR A 199 12.14 -13.41 9.68
CA THR A 199 13.18 -14.14 8.95
C THR A 199 13.47 -15.49 9.59
N GLU A 200 13.58 -15.55 10.91
CA GLU A 200 13.76 -16.81 11.67
C GLU A 200 12.59 -17.75 11.44
N GLU A 201 11.35 -17.26 11.49
CA GLU A 201 10.15 -18.04 11.20
C GLU A 201 10.12 -18.56 9.74
N LYS A 202 10.52 -17.74 8.75
CA LYS A 202 10.64 -18.19 7.34
C LYS A 202 11.68 -19.32 7.21
N ILE A 203 12.80 -19.23 7.93
CA ILE A 203 13.86 -20.24 7.93
C ILE A 203 13.40 -21.53 8.61
N GLU A 204 12.72 -21.45 9.74
CA GLU A 204 12.22 -22.62 10.47
C GLU A 204 11.21 -23.42 9.64
N ARG A 205 10.35 -22.73 8.88
CA ARG A 205 9.42 -23.38 7.95
C ARG A 205 10.10 -24.02 6.73
N ASN A 206 11.27 -23.51 6.33
CA ASN A 206 12.00 -23.95 5.15
C ASN A 206 13.52 -24.06 5.41
N PRO A 207 13.96 -25.01 6.27
CA PRO A 207 15.35 -25.06 6.72
C PRO A 207 16.35 -25.28 5.58
N GLY A 208 15.95 -26.01 4.53
CA GLY A 208 16.75 -26.24 3.33
C GLY A 208 17.03 -24.98 2.49
N ARG A 209 16.29 -23.89 2.71
CA ARG A 209 16.44 -22.61 1.98
C ARG A 209 17.08 -21.51 2.81
N ARG A 210 17.64 -21.82 3.99
CA ARG A 210 18.21 -20.84 4.92
C ARG A 210 19.13 -19.81 4.25
N ASN A 211 20.13 -20.27 3.49
CA ASN A 211 21.11 -19.38 2.86
C ASN A 211 20.48 -18.47 1.80
N GLU A 212 19.52 -18.98 1.03
CA GLU A 212 18.78 -18.20 0.05
C GLU A 212 17.93 -17.10 0.72
N LEU A 213 17.20 -17.47 1.77
CA LEU A 213 16.37 -16.55 2.55
C LEU A 213 17.23 -15.44 3.17
N LEU A 214 18.39 -15.79 3.74
CA LEU A 214 19.32 -14.81 4.29
C LEU A 214 19.86 -13.87 3.21
N LEU A 215 20.26 -14.38 2.04
CA LEU A 215 20.75 -13.54 0.93
C LEU A 215 19.69 -12.55 0.44
N LYS A 216 18.43 -12.96 0.35
CA LYS A 216 17.30 -12.08 -0.02
C LYS A 216 17.07 -10.96 1.00
N ARG A 217 17.34 -11.22 2.28
CA ARG A 217 17.13 -10.28 3.40
C ARG A 217 18.25 -9.27 3.61
N VAL A 218 19.46 -9.53 3.13
CA VAL A 218 20.63 -8.64 3.36
C VAL A 218 20.52 -7.34 2.57
N GLY A 219 19.74 -7.32 1.47
CA GLY A 219 19.59 -6.16 0.60
C GLY A 219 20.92 -5.69 0.00
N SER A 220 20.86 -4.85 -1.02
CA SER A 220 22.06 -4.25 -1.63
C SER A 220 22.72 -3.18 -0.75
N ALA A 221 22.09 -2.78 0.37
CA ALA A 221 22.55 -1.72 1.26
C ALA A 221 23.53 -2.18 2.37
N SER A 222 23.58 -3.48 2.71
CA SER A 222 24.46 -4.00 3.79
C SER A 222 25.78 -4.60 3.27
N LEU A 223 26.11 -4.45 1.98
CA LEU A 223 27.42 -4.83 1.42
C LEU A 223 28.51 -3.77 1.65
N THR A 224 28.28 -2.77 2.50
CA THR A 224 29.36 -1.96 3.09
C THR A 224 30.13 -2.80 4.09
N ARG A 225 31.14 -3.50 3.54
CA ARG A 225 32.35 -4.04 4.18
C ARG A 225 32.52 -3.68 5.67
N GLU A 226 32.04 -4.54 6.55
CA GLU A 226 32.82 -4.92 7.73
C GLU A 226 33.23 -6.38 7.55
N ARG A 227 34.41 -6.55 6.93
CA ARG A 227 35.14 -7.80 6.97
C ARG A 227 35.48 -8.08 8.44
N GLY A 228 34.93 -9.12 9.04
CA GLY A 228 35.54 -9.66 10.25
C GLY A 228 34.69 -10.40 11.27
N SER A 229 33.36 -10.49 11.12
CA SER A 229 32.55 -11.18 12.14
C SER A 229 31.65 -12.24 11.50
N GLU A 230 32.05 -13.49 11.68
CA GLU A 230 31.12 -14.61 11.69
C GLU A 230 29.94 -14.26 12.62
N GLY A 231 28.72 -14.23 12.07
CA GLY A 231 27.49 -14.28 12.88
C GLY A 231 26.65 -13.01 13.03
N VAL A 232 27.08 -11.83 12.56
CA VAL A 232 26.22 -10.64 12.63
C VAL A 232 25.42 -10.51 11.34
N LEU A 233 24.19 -11.02 11.38
CA LEU A 233 23.13 -10.61 10.46
C LEU A 233 23.17 -9.08 10.35
N GLY A 234 23.56 -8.54 9.19
CA GLY A 234 23.20 -7.17 8.85
C GLY A 234 21.69 -6.99 9.06
N ASN A 235 21.25 -5.79 9.43
CA ASN A 235 19.84 -5.53 9.74
C ASN A 235 18.93 -6.12 8.63
N PRO A 236 18.13 -7.16 8.92
CA PRO A 236 17.35 -7.86 7.91
C PRO A 236 16.34 -6.89 7.31
N MET A 237 16.20 -6.90 5.99
CA MET A 237 15.25 -6.09 5.24
C MET A 237 14.24 -6.99 4.53
N PRO A 238 13.01 -6.51 4.25
CA PRO A 238 12.11 -7.17 3.31
C PRO A 238 12.75 -7.35 1.93
N GLU A 239 12.12 -8.17 1.08
CA GLU A 239 12.56 -8.29 -0.29
C GLU A 239 12.44 -6.93 -1.00
N GLU A 240 13.32 -6.65 -1.95
CA GLU A 240 13.35 -5.36 -2.63
C GLU A 240 12.03 -5.07 -3.37
N ASN A 241 11.31 -6.09 -3.81
CA ASN A 241 9.99 -5.93 -4.43
C ASN A 241 8.94 -5.46 -3.43
N ASP A 242 8.92 -5.97 -2.19
CA ASP A 242 8.00 -5.50 -1.14
C ASP A 242 8.21 -4.01 -0.84
N ILE A 243 9.48 -3.60 -0.76
CA ILE A 243 9.87 -2.20 -0.54
C ILE A 243 9.33 -1.33 -1.69
N ARG A 244 9.50 -1.78 -2.94
CA ARG A 244 9.04 -1.05 -4.13
C ARG A 244 7.52 -0.98 -4.20
N ILE A 245 6.80 -2.07 -3.93
CA ILE A 245 5.34 -2.10 -3.90
C ILE A 245 4.81 -1.10 -2.87
N LEU A 246 5.37 -1.10 -1.66
CA LEU A 246 4.96 -0.13 -0.63
C LEU A 246 5.31 1.31 -1.03
N ALA A 247 6.44 1.54 -1.68
CA ALA A 247 6.82 2.86 -2.20
C ALA A 247 5.91 3.36 -3.33
N GLU A 248 5.46 2.46 -4.22
CA GLU A 248 4.46 2.76 -5.25
C GLU A 248 3.11 3.11 -4.60
N CYS A 249 2.72 2.39 -3.54
CA CYS A 249 1.54 2.71 -2.75
C CYS A 249 1.64 4.09 -2.08
N LEU A 250 2.81 4.46 -1.54
CA LEU A 250 3.03 5.81 -1.00
C LEU A 250 2.82 6.90 -2.05
N LYS A 251 3.31 6.66 -3.27
CA LYS A 251 3.09 7.60 -4.36
C LYS A 251 1.62 7.73 -4.69
N LEU A 252 0.90 6.61 -4.82
CA LEU A 252 -0.54 6.61 -5.05
C LEU A 252 -1.30 7.33 -3.93
N ASN A 253 -0.91 7.11 -2.68
CA ASN A 253 -1.56 7.71 -1.52
C ASN A 253 -1.40 9.25 -1.49
N GLY A 254 -0.37 9.79 -2.16
CA GLY A 254 -0.15 11.23 -2.30
C GLY A 254 -1.01 11.92 -3.37
N LEU A 255 -1.73 11.17 -4.20
CA LEU A 255 -2.50 11.72 -5.33
C LEU A 255 -3.90 12.16 -4.91
N SER A 256 -4.42 13.16 -5.60
CA SER A 256 -5.84 13.55 -5.50
C SER A 256 -6.63 12.86 -6.62
N ILE A 257 -7.38 11.82 -6.25
CA ILE A 257 -8.21 11.03 -7.18
C ILE A 257 -9.64 11.05 -6.66
N SER A 258 -10.58 11.64 -7.40
CA SER A 258 -12.00 11.61 -7.04
C SER A 258 -12.56 10.18 -6.95
N GLY A 259 -13.47 9.99 -6.01
CA GLY A 259 -14.10 8.74 -5.66
C GLY A 259 -13.20 7.75 -4.92
N VAL A 260 -11.95 8.09 -4.59
CA VAL A 260 -11.00 7.19 -3.92
C VAL A 260 -10.56 7.76 -2.58
N SER A 261 -10.78 7.03 -1.49
CA SER A 261 -10.44 7.49 -0.14
C SER A 261 -9.33 6.68 0.53
N LYS A 262 -8.95 5.53 -0.05
CA LYS A 262 -8.00 4.61 0.58
C LYS A 262 -7.13 3.86 -0.42
N ILE A 263 -5.90 3.59 0.00
CA ILE A 263 -4.99 2.63 -0.63
C ILE A 263 -4.82 1.43 0.28
N SER A 264 -4.77 0.24 -0.30
CA SER A 264 -4.35 -0.97 0.40
C SER A 264 -3.47 -1.86 -0.46
N ILE A 265 -2.81 -2.80 0.21
CA ILE A 265 -2.05 -3.88 -0.40
C ILE A 265 -2.79 -5.18 -0.15
N LEU A 266 -2.99 -5.98 -1.19
CA LEU A 266 -3.33 -7.39 -1.07
C LEU A 266 -2.05 -8.19 -1.31
N SER A 267 -1.61 -8.94 -0.30
CA SER A 267 -0.41 -9.76 -0.36
C SER A 267 -0.54 -10.98 0.54
N ASP A 268 0.05 -12.10 0.10
CA ASP A 268 0.21 -13.29 0.93
C ASP A 268 1.53 -13.28 1.74
N ASP A 269 2.41 -12.29 1.53
CA ASP A 269 3.71 -12.23 2.21
C ASP A 269 3.57 -11.87 3.70
N SER A 270 4.29 -12.62 4.53
CA SER A 270 4.34 -12.42 5.99
C SER A 270 4.84 -11.03 6.38
N ASP A 271 5.74 -10.40 5.61
CA ASP A 271 6.24 -9.06 5.90
C ASP A 271 5.08 -8.05 5.90
N PHE A 272 4.24 -8.05 4.87
CA PHE A 272 3.05 -7.18 4.84
C PHE A 272 2.03 -7.55 5.92
N LYS A 273 1.77 -8.85 6.15
CA LYS A 273 0.80 -9.30 7.17
C LYS A 273 1.19 -8.89 8.58
N GLU A 274 2.47 -9.06 8.92
CA GLU A 274 3.01 -8.75 10.24
C GLU A 274 3.12 -7.25 10.44
N PHE A 275 3.55 -6.48 9.44
CA PHE A 275 3.64 -5.02 9.49
C PHE A 275 2.35 -4.27 9.18
N SER A 276 1.23 -4.98 9.01
CA SER A 276 -0.07 -4.41 8.62
C SER A 276 -0.49 -3.21 9.50
N LYS A 277 -0.29 -3.30 10.82
CA LYS A 277 -0.64 -2.23 11.75
C LYS A 277 0.28 -1.02 11.58
N GLU A 278 1.59 -1.23 11.60
CA GLU A 278 2.58 -0.16 11.50
C GLU A 278 2.53 0.55 10.13
N ILE A 279 2.27 -0.18 9.05
CA ILE A 279 2.03 0.39 7.71
C ILE A 279 0.78 1.29 7.72
N GLY A 280 -0.29 0.83 8.37
CA GLY A 280 -1.52 1.63 8.54
C GLY A 280 -1.26 2.92 9.32
N GLU A 281 -0.52 2.84 10.43
CA GLU A 281 -0.22 3.99 11.29
C GLU A 281 0.72 5.02 10.64
N GLU A 282 1.82 4.56 10.03
CA GLU A 282 2.85 5.44 9.47
C GLU A 282 2.43 6.03 8.10
N PHE A 283 1.77 5.21 7.27
CA PHE A 283 1.54 5.53 5.87
C PHE A 283 0.09 5.72 5.49
N ASN A 284 -0.87 5.40 6.37
CA ASN A 284 -2.30 5.33 6.05
C ASN A 284 -2.58 4.43 4.83
N ILE A 285 -1.98 3.24 4.83
CA ILE A 285 -2.15 2.21 3.81
C ILE A 285 -2.68 0.95 4.50
N GLY A 286 -3.78 0.39 4.00
CA GLY A 286 -4.31 -0.87 4.51
C GLY A 286 -3.53 -2.09 4.02
N VAL A 287 -3.59 -3.19 4.75
CA VAL A 287 -3.15 -4.50 4.25
C VAL A 287 -4.31 -5.47 4.39
N HIS A 288 -4.78 -5.99 3.25
CA HIS A 288 -5.78 -7.04 3.20
C HIS A 288 -5.13 -8.38 3.53
N LYS A 289 -5.72 -9.09 4.49
CA LYS A 289 -5.28 -10.43 4.89
C LYS A 289 -6.27 -11.45 4.33
N PRO A 290 -5.83 -12.59 3.76
CA PRO A 290 -6.73 -13.69 3.44
C PRO A 290 -7.49 -14.10 4.70
N THR A 291 -8.82 -14.06 4.63
CA THR A 291 -9.69 -14.58 5.68
C THR A 291 -9.68 -16.10 5.57
N SER A 292 -9.03 -16.75 6.54
CA SER A 292 -9.11 -18.19 6.78
C SER A 292 -10.51 -18.63 7.20
#